data_AF-A0A957JLS1-F1
#
_entry.id   AF-A0A957JLS1-F1
#
_cell.length_a   1.000
_cell.length_b   1.000
_cell.length_c   1.000
_cell.angle_alpha   90.00
_cell.angle_beta   90.00
_cell.angle_gamma   90.00
#
_symmetry.space_group_name_H-M   'P 1'
#
loop_
_entity.id
_entity.type
_entity.pdbx_description
1 polymer ?
#
loop_
_entity_poly.entity_id
_entity_poly.type
_entity_poly.pdbx_seq_one_letter_code
_entity_poly.pdbx_strand_id
1 'polypeptide(L)'
;MTPLEQQVLDYLASHNVVTLATQGTAGLWATAVFYVNDQFNLTFLSAPHTRHSRNIAETGWVAATIQAEYHEWEAIRGIQLEGR
;
A
#
# COMPACT_ATOMS: atom_id res chain seq x y z
N MET A 1 13.24 -13.25 13.28
CA MET A 1 12.38 -13.26 12.08
C MET A 1 12.03 -14.68 11.71
N THR A 2 10.76 -14.94 11.43
CA THR A 2 10.28 -16.20 10.86
C THR A 2 10.59 -16.25 9.35
N PRO A 3 10.61 -17.46 8.74
CA PRO A 3 10.75 -17.57 7.28
C PRO A 3 9.68 -16.79 6.50
N LEU A 4 8.45 -16.75 7.02
CA LEU A 4 7.36 -15.99 6.42
C LEU A 4 7.60 -14.47 6.51
N GLU A 5 8.05 -13.98 7.66
CA GLU A 5 8.39 -12.56 7.83
C GLU A 5 9.47 -12.12 6.83
N GLN A 6 10.50 -12.95 6.63
CA GLN A 6 11.55 -12.66 5.64
C GLN A 6 10.97 -12.60 4.22
N GLN A 7 10.14 -13.58 3.84
CA GLN A 7 9.51 -13.60 2.53
C GLN A 7 8.66 -12.36 2.26
N VAL A 8 7.93 -11.87 3.28
CA VAL A 8 7.13 -10.65 3.16
C VAL A 8 8.03 -9.42 3.03
N LEU A 9 9.11 -9.31 3.82
CA LEU A 9 10.05 -8.19 3.69
C LEU A 9 10.76 -8.16 2.34
N ASP A 10 11.15 -9.32 1.80
CA ASP A 10 11.75 -9.43 0.47
C ASP A 10 10.75 -9.01 -0.62
N TYR A 11 9.47 -9.34 -0.43
CA TYR A 11 8.40 -8.91 -1.33
C TYR A 11 8.21 -7.40 -1.27
N LEU A 12 8.16 -6.80 -0.07
CA LEU A 12 8.05 -5.35 0.09
C LEU A 12 9.24 -4.62 -0.53
N ALA A 13 10.46 -5.13 -0.36
CA ALA A 13 11.69 -4.52 -0.88
C ALA A 13 11.82 -4.62 -2.41
N SER A 14 11.13 -5.57 -3.05
CA SER A 14 11.13 -5.75 -4.51
C SER A 14 10.03 -4.95 -5.24
N HIS A 15 9.16 -4.25 -4.51
CA HIS A 15 8.09 -3.43 -5.06
C HIS A 15 8.28 -1.96 -4.69
N ASN A 16 7.85 -1.07 -5.59
CA ASN A 16 7.97 0.37 -5.40
C ASN A 16 6.62 1.08 -5.29
N VAL A 17 5.52 0.38 -5.58
CA VAL A 17 4.18 0.97 -5.69
C VAL A 17 3.21 0.21 -4.79
N VAL A 18 2.43 0.97 -4.02
CA VAL A 18 1.30 0.48 -3.24
C VAL A 18 0.03 1.18 -3.71
N THR A 19 -1.06 0.43 -3.85
CA THR A 19 -2.37 1.02 -4.11
C THR A 19 -3.07 1.26 -2.80
N LEU A 20 -3.35 2.52 -2.48
CA LEU A 20 -4.12 2.93 -1.31
C LEU A 20 -5.60 2.99 -1.66
N ALA A 21 -6.45 2.47 -0.78
CA ALA A 21 -7.88 2.69 -0.74
C ALA A 21 -8.21 3.57 0.47
N THR A 22 -8.84 4.73 0.20
CA THR A 22 -9.16 5.74 1.19
C THR A 22 -10.64 6.13 1.07
N GLN A 23 -11.22 6.63 2.17
CA GLN A 23 -12.60 7.11 2.20
C GLN A 23 -12.63 8.59 2.59
N GLY A 24 -13.46 9.37 1.90
CA GLY A 24 -13.78 10.73 2.30
C GLY A 24 -15.23 11.08 1.97
N THR A 25 -15.60 12.34 2.12
CA THR A 25 -16.96 12.84 1.86
C THR A 25 -17.44 12.63 0.42
N ALA A 26 -16.52 12.59 -0.55
CA ALA A 26 -16.79 12.28 -1.96
C ALA A 26 -16.83 10.76 -2.26
N GLY A 27 -16.83 9.91 -1.23
CA GLY A 27 -16.82 8.45 -1.35
C GLY A 27 -15.43 7.84 -1.44
N LEU A 28 -15.39 6.54 -1.77
CA LEU A 28 -14.18 5.73 -1.87
C LEU A 28 -13.25 6.22 -2.97
N TRP A 29 -11.95 6.04 -2.76
CA TRP A 29 -10.92 6.42 -3.71
C TRP A 29 -9.72 5.48 -3.67
N ALA A 30 -9.24 5.05 -4.83
CA ALA A 30 -8.04 4.25 -4.99
C ALA A 30 -6.93 5.06 -5.67
N THR A 31 -5.72 5.05 -5.12
CA THR A 31 -4.55 5.75 -5.68
C THR A 31 -3.30 4.89 -5.59
N ALA A 32 -2.55 4.76 -6.68
CA ALA A 32 -1.18 4.25 -6.64
C ALA A 32 -0.22 5.34 -6.14
N VAL A 33 0.60 5.01 -5.14
CA VAL A 33 1.69 5.86 -4.64
C VAL A 33 3.00 5.09 -4.60
N PHE A 34 4.11 5.80 -4.73
CA PHE A 34 5.43 5.21 -4.50
C PHE A 34 5.73 5.19 -3.01
N TYR A 35 6.29 4.08 -2.52
CA TYR A 35 6.64 3.93 -1.11
C TYR A 35 8.08 3.45 -0.94
N VAL A 36 8.59 3.66 0.27
CA VAL A 36 9.75 2.96 0.83
C VAL A 36 9.28 2.20 2.06
N ASN A 37 9.92 1.07 2.39
CA ASN A 37 9.64 0.35 3.62
C ASN A 37 10.85 0.29 4.55
N ASP A 38 10.60 0.48 5.84
CA ASP A 38 11.52 0.10 6.92
C ASP A 38 10.85 -1.02 7.72
N GLN A 39 11.38 -2.23 7.55
CA GLN A 39 10.70 -3.45 7.97
C GLN A 39 9.26 -3.49 7.38
N PHE A 40 8.24 -3.56 8.24
CA PHE A 40 6.83 -3.57 7.85
C PHE A 40 6.19 -2.16 7.84
N ASN A 41 6.96 -1.10 8.09
CA ASN A 41 6.46 0.27 8.04
C ASN A 41 6.60 0.81 6.61
N LEU A 42 5.48 1.14 5.98
CA LEU A 42 5.45 1.72 4.64
C LEU A 42 5.32 3.24 4.74
N THR A 43 6.27 3.95 4.15
CA THR A 43 6.28 5.42 4.07
C THR A 43 6.15 5.85 2.62
N PHE A 44 5.24 6.77 2.33
CA PHE A 44 5.07 7.36 1.00
C PHE A 44 5.05 8.88 1.10
N LEU A 45 5.44 9.55 0.02
CA LEU A 45 5.34 11.01 -0.13
C LEU A 45 4.13 11.37 -0.98
N SER A 46 3.37 12.38 -0.55
CA SER A 46 2.23 12.89 -1.32
C SER A 46 2.00 14.38 -1.05
N ALA A 47 1.46 15.09 -2.05
CA ALA A 47 1.07 16.48 -1.86
C ALA A 47 -0.24 16.56 -1.03
N PRO A 48 -0.33 17.46 -0.04
CA PRO A 48 -1.42 17.48 0.93
C PRO A 48 -2.80 17.77 0.33
N HIS A 49 -2.85 18.42 -0.83
CA HIS A 49 -4.11 18.77 -1.51
C HIS A 49 -4.73 17.60 -2.29
N THR A 50 -3.99 16.50 -2.48
CA THR A 50 -4.48 15.31 -3.20
C THR A 50 -5.64 14.66 -2.45
N ARG A 51 -6.51 13.96 -3.19
CA ARG A 51 -7.73 13.37 -2.62
C ARG A 51 -7.41 12.35 -1.52
N HIS A 52 -6.48 11.42 -1.75
CA HIS A 52 -6.10 10.43 -0.75
C HIS A 52 -5.42 11.07 0.47
N SER A 53 -4.57 12.10 0.30
CA SER A 53 -3.98 12.79 1.46
C SER A 53 -5.04 13.50 2.32
N ARG A 54 -6.04 14.15 1.71
CA ARG A 54 -7.16 14.74 2.46
C ARG A 54 -8.01 13.69 3.17
N ASN A 55 -8.35 12.61 2.47
CA ASN A 55 -9.09 11.48 3.06
C ASN A 55 -8.37 10.89 4.29
N ILE A 56 -7.05 10.70 4.19
CA ILE A 56 -6.20 10.17 5.27
C ILE A 56 -6.15 11.16 6.45
N ALA A 57 -5.97 12.45 6.18
CA ALA A 57 -5.96 13.46 7.23
C ALA A 57 -7.30 13.56 8.00
N GLU A 58 -8.42 13.30 7.33
CA GLU A 58 -9.75 13.35 7.94
C GLU A 58 -10.09 12.07 8.74
N THR A 59 -9.75 10.89 8.21
CA THR A 59 -10.23 9.60 8.77
C THR A 59 -9.14 8.81 9.49
N GLY A 60 -7.88 9.00 9.14
CA GLY A 60 -6.74 8.19 9.54
C GLY A 60 -6.67 6.82 8.85
N TRP A 61 -7.81 6.20 8.53
CA TRP A 61 -7.85 4.82 8.03
C TRP A 61 -7.47 4.68 6.56
N VAL A 62 -6.66 3.66 6.27
CA VAL A 62 -6.24 3.28 4.93
C VAL A 62 -6.23 1.77 4.80
N ALA A 63 -6.82 1.25 3.72
CA ALA A 63 -6.53 -0.10 3.24
C ALA A 63 -5.55 0.00 2.08
N ALA A 64 -4.69 -1.00 1.90
CA ALA A 64 -3.69 -0.98 0.84
C ALA A 64 -3.40 -2.36 0.28
N THR A 65 -2.91 -2.39 -0.97
CA THR A 65 -2.46 -3.61 -1.62
C THR A 65 -1.19 -3.39 -2.44
N ILE A 66 -0.32 -4.40 -2.45
CA ILE A 66 0.91 -4.46 -3.24
C ILE A 66 0.89 -5.75 -4.06
N GLN A 67 1.04 -5.60 -5.37
CA GLN A 67 1.01 -6.69 -6.34
C GLN A 67 2.05 -6.42 -7.43
N ALA A 68 2.62 -7.47 -8.00
CA ALA A 68 3.44 -7.39 -9.21
C ALA A 68 2.57 -7.47 -10.47
N GLU A 69 3.18 -7.19 -11.61
CA GLU A 69 2.64 -7.60 -12.89
C GLU A 69 2.92 -9.10 -13.09
N TYR A 70 1.86 -9.89 -13.19
CA TYR A 70 1.94 -11.34 -13.42
C TYR A 70 1.34 -11.68 -14.78
N HIS A 71 2.08 -12.44 -15.58
CA HIS A 71 1.56 -13.02 -16.83
C HIS A 71 0.82 -14.34 -16.58
N GLU A 72 1.31 -15.14 -15.62
CA GLU A 72 0.73 -16.44 -15.25
C GLU A 72 -0.09 -16.31 -13.96
N TRP A 73 -1.35 -16.75 -13.98
CA TRP A 73 -2.27 -16.60 -12.84
C TRP A 73 -1.83 -17.41 -11.61
N GLU A 74 -1.16 -18.54 -11.81
CA GLU A 74 -0.62 -19.40 -10.74
C GLU A 74 0.52 -18.71 -9.96
N ALA A 75 1.17 -17.72 -10.57
CA ALA A 75 2.25 -16.98 -9.95
C ALA A 75 1.77 -15.79 -9.10
N ILE A 76 0.48 -15.44 -9.18
CA ILE A 76 -0.09 -14.26 -8.51
C ILE A 76 0.17 -14.33 -7.00
N ARG A 77 0.81 -13.28 -6.50
CA ARG A 77 1.00 -13.03 -5.06
C ARG A 77 0.68 -11.57 -4.80
N GLY A 78 0.36 -11.27 -3.55
CA GLY A 78 0.12 -9.91 -3.14
C GLY A 78 0.12 -9.78 -1.63
N ILE A 79 0.36 -8.56 -1.17
CA ILE A 79 0.19 -8.19 0.23
C ILE A 79 -1.05 -7.32 0.32
N GLN A 80 -1.87 -7.58 1.33
CA GLN A 80 -2.97 -6.72 1.74
C GLN A 80 -2.69 -6.27 3.16
N LEU A 81 -2.96 -5.00 3.44
CA LEU A 81 -2.76 -4.42 4.75
C LEU A 81 -3.78 -3.32 5.00
N GLU A 82 -4.02 -3.05 6.27
CA GLU A 82 -4.73 -1.87 6.73
C GLU A 82 -3.86 -1.14 7.76
N GLY A 83 -4.07 0.17 7.87
CA GLY A 83 -3.31 1.02 8.77
C GLY A 83 -4.07 2.28 9.14
N ARG A 84 -3.54 2.96 10.16
CA ARG A 84 -4.02 4.25 10.64
C ARG A 84 -2.86 5.17 10.98
#